data_AF-M0CU78-F1
#
_entry.id   AF-M0CU78-F1
#
_cell.length_a   1.000
_cell.length_b   1.000
_cell.length_c   1.000
_cell.angle_alpha   90.00
_cell.angle_beta   90.00
_cell.angle_gamma   90.00
#
_symmetry.space_group_name_H-M   'P 1'
#
loop_
_entity.id
_entity.type
_entity.pdbx_description
1 polymer ?
#
loop_
_entity_poly.entity_id
_entity_poly.type
_entity_poly.pdbx_seq_one_letter_code
_entity_poly.pdbx_strand_id
1 'polypeptide(L)'
;MSETDRPPSERPLPARLADALGARFGVDARALAALRISLGLLLLADLLLRARHLRAFYTDAGMAPRGVLAEQYPALRYSLHALSGAAWFQALLFLLAGLLAVSLLAGYRTRTTTVLSFVLLVSLHLRNPAVLNGGDALLRRLLLWSALLPLGGRWSLDARRRDGSSRRRLASLASAGLLSQVVLVYAVNAALKHRGDLWLRGDAVRYVFSLQRFSLRLGDVLTGVPSLLRAFDWFWLGLISVAPLLVLSRGRLRTALALTFASAHLGMLATLRLGLFPLVSVAALVPFLPSPVWDRVEARIPASLERSAARVGGRIPSAGVGVRRPTPTVRRSLSAARRMGRRVVPAAAAALLTLALVWNAVALGAVPPPEEDPAGVDLTRSPWTMFAPTPATVDGWYVAPGELESGERIDAYYRSAPLAGERPETRAMFPSVRWRKYLVELRYSGDTARQRTFAAYLCERWNRAHEDDLTSLTVSYVEQPTRLDGPEPTRRVELLRHECRG
;
A
#
# COMPACT_ATOMS: atom_id res chain seq x y z
N MET A 1 -50.51 -1.03 -6.42
CA MET A 1 -49.33 -0.14 -6.53
C MET A 1 -48.17 -0.79 -5.81
N SER A 2 -47.08 -1.10 -6.51
CA SER A 2 -45.84 -1.57 -5.88
C SER A 2 -45.28 -0.47 -4.98
N GLU A 3 -44.66 -0.84 -3.84
CA GLU A 3 -44.05 0.08 -2.88
C GLU A 3 -43.00 1.02 -3.53
N THR A 4 -42.49 0.64 -4.70
CA THR A 4 -41.55 1.42 -5.53
C THR A 4 -42.18 2.58 -6.30
N ASP A 5 -43.50 2.66 -6.46
CA ASP A 5 -44.17 3.72 -7.24
C ASP A 5 -44.56 4.94 -6.40
N ARG A 6 -44.47 4.86 -5.06
CA ARG A 6 -44.76 6.01 -4.19
C ARG A 6 -43.64 7.04 -4.23
N PRO A 7 -43.97 8.36 -4.19
CA PRO A 7 -42.98 9.41 -4.10
C PRO A 7 -42.10 9.24 -2.85
N PRO A 8 -40.83 9.67 -2.87
CA PRO A 8 -39.90 9.44 -1.77
C PRO A 8 -40.38 9.98 -0.42
N SER A 9 -41.25 10.99 -0.42
CA SER A 9 -41.91 11.58 0.77
C SER A 9 -42.81 10.61 1.54
N GLU A 10 -43.43 9.66 0.85
CA GLU A 10 -44.48 8.79 1.36
C GLU A 10 -44.01 7.36 1.67
N ARG A 11 -42.71 7.09 1.48
CA ARG A 11 -42.10 5.79 1.82
C ARG A 11 -41.82 5.70 3.33
N PRO A 12 -41.90 4.50 3.93
CA PRO A 12 -41.52 4.31 5.33
C PRO A 12 -40.03 4.65 5.56
N LEU A 13 -39.70 5.14 6.75
CA LEU A 13 -38.34 5.60 7.11
C LEU A 13 -37.22 4.60 6.73
N PRO A 14 -37.35 3.27 6.96
CA PRO A 14 -36.33 2.31 6.56
C PRO A 14 -36.05 2.28 5.05
N ALA A 15 -37.08 2.42 4.22
CA ALA A 15 -36.93 2.45 2.76
C ALA A 15 -36.22 3.74 2.30
N ARG A 16 -36.57 4.89 2.89
CA ARG A 16 -35.90 6.18 2.62
C ARG A 16 -34.43 6.15 3.04
N LEU A 17 -34.12 5.54 4.18
CA LEU A 17 -32.75 5.34 4.65
C LEU A 17 -31.96 4.41 3.72
N ALA A 18 -32.55 3.29 3.31
CA ALA A 18 -31.93 2.37 2.36
C ALA A 18 -31.62 3.04 1.01
N ASP A 19 -32.55 3.84 0.48
CA ASP A 19 -32.36 4.63 -0.75
C ASP A 19 -31.23 5.66 -0.58
N ALA A 20 -31.24 6.39 0.56
CA ALA A 20 -30.23 7.39 0.88
C ALA A 20 -28.82 6.79 1.04
N LEU A 21 -28.71 5.61 1.66
CA LEU A 21 -27.46 4.86 1.81
C LEU A 21 -27.01 4.27 0.47
N GLY A 22 -27.93 3.68 -0.30
CA GLY A 22 -27.65 3.21 -1.66
C GLY A 22 -27.14 4.32 -2.58
N ALA A 23 -27.68 5.53 -2.42
CA ALA A 23 -27.24 6.70 -3.15
C ALA A 23 -25.82 7.19 -2.78
N ARG A 24 -25.31 6.87 -1.59
CA ARG A 24 -23.98 7.29 -1.11
C ARG A 24 -22.93 6.19 -1.22
N PHE A 25 -23.30 4.95 -0.92
CA PHE A 25 -22.41 3.80 -0.94
C PHE A 25 -22.49 2.95 -2.22
N GLY A 26 -23.35 3.33 -3.17
CA GLY A 26 -23.43 2.69 -4.46
C GLY A 26 -22.26 3.06 -5.37
N VAL A 27 -21.56 2.05 -5.90
CA VAL A 27 -20.40 2.18 -6.80
C VAL A 27 -20.77 1.75 -8.22
N ASP A 28 -20.31 2.48 -9.24
CA ASP A 28 -20.51 2.12 -10.65
C ASP A 28 -19.70 0.87 -11.01
N ALA A 29 -20.26 -0.03 -11.81
CA ALA A 29 -19.58 -1.27 -12.22
C ALA A 29 -18.29 -1.01 -13.02
N ARG A 30 -18.20 0.12 -13.74
CA ARG A 30 -16.99 0.55 -14.47
C ARG A 30 -15.90 1.02 -13.52
N ALA A 31 -16.28 1.67 -12.42
CA ALA A 31 -15.34 2.03 -11.36
C ALA A 31 -14.72 0.79 -10.70
N LEU A 32 -15.50 -0.26 -10.47
CA LEU A 32 -15.00 -1.55 -9.97
C LEU A 32 -14.06 -2.22 -10.99
N ALA A 33 -14.38 -2.16 -12.28
CA ALA A 33 -13.52 -2.68 -13.33
C ALA A 33 -12.18 -1.92 -13.43
N ALA A 34 -12.22 -0.59 -13.33
CA ALA A 34 -11.03 0.25 -13.27
C ALA A 34 -10.20 -0.04 -12.01
N LEU A 35 -10.84 -0.15 -10.83
CA LEU A 35 -10.16 -0.52 -9.59
C LEU A 35 -9.42 -1.86 -9.75
N ARG A 36 -10.07 -2.89 -10.32
CA ARG A 36 -9.45 -4.19 -10.61
C ARG A 36 -8.20 -4.06 -11.48
N ILE A 37 -8.28 -3.28 -12.55
CA ILE A 37 -7.15 -3.02 -13.47
C ILE A 37 -6.03 -2.32 -12.69
N SER A 38 -6.34 -1.27 -11.94
CA SER A 38 -5.37 -0.57 -11.10
C SER A 38 -4.71 -1.49 -10.07
N LEU A 39 -5.47 -2.35 -9.38
CA LEU A 39 -4.93 -3.30 -8.42
C LEU A 39 -4.00 -4.33 -9.08
N GLY A 40 -4.36 -4.85 -10.25
CA GLY A 40 -3.48 -5.75 -11.02
C GLY A 40 -2.17 -5.08 -11.42
N LEU A 41 -2.22 -3.84 -11.92
CA LEU A 41 -1.03 -3.05 -12.27
C LEU A 41 -0.17 -2.71 -11.05
N LEU A 42 -0.79 -2.31 -9.93
CA LEU A 42 -0.10 -1.98 -8.68
C LEU A 42 0.61 -3.20 -8.09
N LEU A 43 -0.03 -4.38 -8.13
CA LEU A 43 0.60 -5.64 -7.71
C LEU A 43 1.82 -5.98 -8.58
N LEU A 44 1.72 -5.84 -9.90
CA LEU A 44 2.85 -6.07 -10.81
C LEU A 44 3.99 -5.08 -10.54
N ALA A 45 3.68 -3.80 -10.40
CA ALA A 45 4.66 -2.78 -10.08
C ALA A 45 5.34 -3.02 -8.73
N ASP A 46 4.59 -3.41 -7.70
CA ASP A 46 5.14 -3.72 -6.37
C ASP A 46 6.09 -4.91 -6.42
N LEU A 47 5.70 -6.00 -7.11
CA LEU A 47 6.54 -7.18 -7.30
C LEU A 47 7.82 -6.85 -8.08
N LEU A 48 7.73 -6.13 -9.19
CA LEU A 48 8.89 -5.72 -10.00
C LEU A 48 9.87 -4.84 -9.21
N LEU A 49 9.36 -3.90 -8.42
CA LEU A 49 10.21 -3.05 -7.58
C LEU A 49 10.88 -3.83 -6.45
N ARG A 50 10.17 -4.79 -5.84
CA ARG A 50 10.74 -5.65 -4.78
C ARG A 50 11.73 -6.67 -5.33
N ALA A 51 11.52 -7.19 -6.54
CA ALA A 51 12.37 -8.19 -7.17
C ALA A 51 13.82 -7.72 -7.31
N ARG A 52 14.04 -6.42 -7.52
CA ARG A 52 15.39 -5.79 -7.58
C ARG A 52 16.23 -5.99 -6.32
N HIS A 53 15.59 -6.24 -5.18
CA HIS A 53 16.24 -6.46 -3.89
C HIS A 53 15.69 -7.71 -3.20
N LEU A 54 15.35 -8.74 -4.00
CA LEU A 54 14.74 -9.96 -3.50
C LEU A 54 15.62 -10.67 -2.47
N ARG A 55 16.91 -10.87 -2.78
CA ARG A 55 17.89 -11.48 -1.86
C ARG A 55 18.02 -10.68 -0.57
N ALA A 56 18.22 -9.37 -0.70
CA ALA A 56 18.41 -8.45 0.43
C ALA A 56 17.29 -8.49 1.48
N PHE A 57 16.02 -8.53 1.06
CA PHE A 57 14.89 -8.34 1.98
C PHE A 57 14.04 -9.58 2.25
N TYR A 58 14.12 -10.63 1.44
CA TYR A 58 13.20 -11.78 1.53
C TYR A 58 13.91 -13.14 1.64
N THR A 59 15.25 -13.16 1.75
CA THR A 59 16.02 -14.41 1.91
C THR A 59 16.77 -14.48 3.22
N ASP A 60 17.23 -15.68 3.59
CA ASP A 60 18.05 -15.89 4.80
C ASP A 60 19.50 -15.40 4.62
N ALA A 61 19.99 -15.30 3.38
CA ALA A 61 21.28 -14.66 3.01
C ALA A 61 21.16 -13.13 2.82
N GLY A 62 20.16 -12.53 3.47
CA GLY A 62 19.84 -11.11 3.37
C GLY A 62 19.84 -10.45 4.74
N MET A 63 19.39 -9.19 4.80
CA MET A 63 19.31 -8.42 6.04
C MET A 63 18.19 -8.88 6.98
N ALA A 64 17.26 -9.70 6.49
CA ALA A 64 16.09 -10.13 7.22
C ALA A 64 15.92 -11.66 7.23
N PRO A 65 16.86 -12.41 7.87
CA PRO A 65 16.74 -13.86 8.02
C PRO A 65 15.53 -14.25 8.86
N ARG A 66 14.92 -15.39 8.54
CA ARG A 66 13.68 -15.84 9.19
C ARG A 66 13.83 -16.09 10.69
N GLY A 67 14.98 -16.59 11.14
CA GLY A 67 15.24 -16.85 12.57
C GLY A 67 15.11 -15.57 13.40
N VAL A 68 15.80 -14.51 12.97
CA VAL A 68 15.76 -13.19 13.62
C VAL A 68 14.36 -12.56 13.54
N LEU A 69 13.69 -12.69 12.40
CA LEU A 69 12.34 -12.13 12.25
C LEU A 69 11.26 -12.87 13.06
N ALA A 70 11.43 -14.17 13.32
CA ALA A 70 10.44 -14.96 14.07
C ALA A 70 10.32 -14.50 15.52
N GLU A 71 11.45 -14.08 16.11
CA GLU A 71 11.50 -13.51 17.46
C GLU A 71 10.84 -12.13 17.52
N GLN A 72 11.00 -11.32 16.47
CA GLN A 72 10.52 -9.94 16.42
C GLN A 72 9.06 -9.82 15.98
N TYR A 73 8.61 -10.76 15.14
CA TYR A 73 7.31 -10.71 14.49
C TYR A 73 6.63 -12.09 14.57
N PRO A 74 5.89 -12.39 15.65
CA PRO A 74 5.24 -13.70 15.83
C PRO A 74 4.31 -14.10 14.69
N ALA A 75 3.68 -13.11 14.03
CA ALA A 75 2.81 -13.33 12.87
C ALA A 75 3.56 -13.86 11.63
N LEU A 76 4.89 -13.91 11.62
CA LEU A 76 5.71 -14.51 10.55
C LEU A 76 5.33 -15.97 10.29
N ARG A 77 4.91 -16.72 11.32
CA ARG A 77 4.47 -18.13 11.21
C ARG A 77 3.32 -18.36 10.23
N TYR A 78 2.53 -17.31 9.96
CA TYR A 78 1.42 -17.37 9.01
C TYR A 78 1.84 -17.01 7.57
N SER A 79 3.12 -16.70 7.33
CA SER A 79 3.63 -16.33 6.02
C SER A 79 4.08 -17.55 5.21
N LEU A 80 3.44 -17.78 4.07
CA LEU A 80 3.91 -18.70 3.02
C LEU A 80 5.33 -18.36 2.55
N HIS A 81 5.65 -17.07 2.39
CA HIS A 81 6.99 -16.58 2.09
C HIS A 81 8.01 -16.88 3.21
N ALA A 82 7.59 -17.24 4.43
CA ALA A 82 8.50 -17.65 5.50
C ALA A 82 8.74 -19.18 5.54
N LEU A 83 8.08 -19.98 4.70
CA LEU A 83 8.31 -21.43 4.65
C LEU A 83 9.74 -21.79 4.23
N SER A 84 10.36 -20.98 3.35
CA SER A 84 11.77 -21.11 2.99
C SER A 84 12.40 -19.73 2.77
N GLY A 85 13.62 -19.54 3.25
CA GLY A 85 14.41 -18.33 3.03
C GLY A 85 15.30 -18.41 1.80
N ALA A 86 15.19 -19.45 0.98
CA ALA A 86 15.98 -19.59 -0.24
C ALA A 86 15.50 -18.63 -1.35
N ALA A 87 16.44 -18.08 -2.12
CA ALA A 87 16.15 -17.11 -3.18
C ALA A 87 15.22 -17.67 -4.27
N TRP A 88 15.43 -18.93 -4.68
CA TRP A 88 14.60 -19.58 -5.69
C TRP A 88 13.14 -19.73 -5.24
N PHE A 89 12.91 -20.01 -3.95
CA PHE A 89 11.57 -20.17 -3.40
C PHE A 89 10.82 -18.83 -3.37
N GLN A 90 11.51 -17.77 -3.00
CA GLN A 90 10.96 -16.41 -3.08
C GLN A 90 10.66 -16.02 -4.54
N ALA A 91 11.57 -16.32 -5.48
CA ALA A 91 11.35 -16.06 -6.90
C ALA A 91 10.11 -16.79 -7.43
N LEU A 92 9.91 -18.06 -7.05
CA LEU A 92 8.74 -18.84 -7.42
C LEU A 92 7.43 -18.19 -6.93
N LEU A 93 7.37 -17.77 -5.65
CA LEU A 93 6.20 -17.10 -5.10
C LEU A 93 5.94 -15.73 -5.76
N PHE A 94 6.99 -14.99 -6.11
CA PHE A 94 6.88 -13.72 -6.85
C PHE A 94 6.32 -13.95 -8.26
N LEU A 95 6.78 -14.99 -8.97
CA LEU A 95 6.27 -15.36 -10.29
C LEU A 95 4.80 -15.77 -10.21
N LEU A 96 4.42 -16.61 -9.24
CA LEU A 96 3.03 -16.99 -9.01
C LEU A 96 2.15 -15.77 -8.71
N ALA A 97 2.60 -14.86 -7.83
CA ALA A 97 1.90 -13.63 -7.52
C ALA A 97 1.75 -12.72 -8.76
N GLY A 98 2.79 -12.66 -9.61
CA GLY A 98 2.77 -11.93 -10.88
C GLY A 98 1.75 -12.50 -11.86
N LEU A 99 1.69 -13.81 -12.03
CA LEU A 99 0.70 -14.48 -12.88
C LEU A 99 -0.73 -14.24 -12.38
N LEU A 100 -0.95 -14.28 -11.06
CA LEU A 100 -2.25 -13.94 -10.47
C LEU A 100 -2.61 -12.47 -10.68
N ALA A 101 -1.65 -11.56 -10.60
CA ALA A 101 -1.85 -10.13 -10.87
C ALA A 101 -2.20 -9.87 -12.34
N VAL A 102 -1.55 -10.54 -13.31
CA VAL A 102 -1.92 -10.51 -14.74
C VAL A 102 -3.34 -11.08 -14.93
N SER A 103 -3.67 -12.19 -14.28
CA SER A 103 -5.01 -12.77 -14.35
C SER A 103 -6.08 -11.84 -13.76
N LEU A 104 -5.77 -11.13 -12.67
CA LEU A 104 -6.64 -10.12 -12.08
C LEU A 104 -6.83 -8.93 -13.03
N LEU A 105 -5.74 -8.44 -13.64
CA LEU A 105 -5.73 -7.37 -14.64
C LEU A 105 -6.59 -7.71 -15.87
N ALA A 106 -6.50 -8.95 -16.36
CA ALA A 106 -7.33 -9.46 -17.45
C ALA A 106 -8.78 -9.77 -16.99
N GLY A 107 -8.97 -10.04 -15.70
CA GLY A 107 -10.26 -10.34 -15.09
C GLY A 107 -10.72 -11.73 -15.45
N TYR A 108 -9.78 -12.67 -15.37
CA TYR A 108 -10.01 -14.09 -15.52
C TYR A 108 -10.07 -14.73 -14.14
N ARG A 109 -11.18 -15.43 -13.84
CA ARG A 109 -11.46 -16.00 -12.51
C ARG A 109 -11.30 -14.97 -11.39
N THR A 110 -11.79 -13.75 -11.65
CA THR A 110 -11.50 -12.52 -10.90
C THR A 110 -11.62 -12.71 -9.40
N ARG A 111 -12.69 -13.36 -8.91
CA ARG A 111 -12.88 -13.54 -7.46
C ARG A 111 -11.79 -14.42 -6.84
N THR A 112 -11.47 -15.55 -7.47
CA THR A 112 -10.43 -16.46 -7.00
C THR A 112 -9.06 -15.79 -7.06
N THR A 113 -8.76 -15.10 -8.16
CA THR A 113 -7.47 -14.43 -8.32
C THR A 113 -7.32 -13.27 -7.34
N THR A 114 -8.37 -12.49 -7.07
CA THR A 114 -8.33 -11.44 -6.02
C THR A 114 -8.03 -12.04 -4.65
N VAL A 115 -8.69 -13.15 -4.27
CA VAL A 115 -8.43 -13.82 -2.98
C VAL A 115 -7.00 -14.36 -2.90
N LEU A 116 -6.53 -15.05 -3.93
CA LEU A 116 -5.17 -15.61 -3.95
C LEU A 116 -4.10 -14.50 -3.96
N SER A 117 -4.30 -13.43 -4.72
CA SER A 117 -3.43 -12.25 -4.70
C SER A 117 -3.44 -11.59 -3.32
N PHE A 118 -4.58 -11.51 -2.64
CA PHE A 118 -4.65 -11.01 -1.26
C PHE A 118 -3.83 -11.87 -0.30
N VAL A 119 -3.99 -13.21 -0.35
CA VAL A 119 -3.25 -14.15 0.50
C VAL A 119 -1.74 -14.04 0.29
N LEU A 120 -1.27 -14.08 -0.97
CA LEU A 120 0.16 -13.93 -1.27
C LEU A 120 0.70 -12.56 -0.87
N LEU A 121 -0.07 -11.48 -1.08
CA LEU A 121 0.34 -10.14 -0.67
C LEU A 121 0.44 -10.02 0.86
N VAL A 122 -0.52 -10.57 1.61
CA VAL A 122 -0.45 -10.62 3.08
C VAL A 122 0.77 -11.41 3.52
N SER A 123 1.01 -12.58 2.93
CA SER A 123 2.19 -13.38 3.23
C SER A 123 3.50 -12.63 2.95
N LEU A 124 3.62 -11.99 1.78
CA LEU A 124 4.80 -11.19 1.43
C LEU A 124 5.05 -10.06 2.44
N HIS A 125 3.99 -9.43 2.91
CA HIS A 125 4.07 -8.38 3.91
C HIS A 125 4.46 -8.91 5.31
N LEU A 126 3.91 -10.04 5.73
CA LEU A 126 4.31 -10.72 6.96
C LEU A 126 5.77 -11.20 6.93
N ARG A 127 6.32 -11.50 5.75
CA ARG A 127 7.72 -11.92 5.59
C ARG A 127 8.73 -10.85 5.99
N ASN A 128 8.38 -9.57 5.88
CA ASN A 128 9.26 -8.48 6.31
C ASN A 128 8.45 -7.20 6.59
N PRO A 129 7.96 -7.02 7.83
CA PRO A 129 7.22 -5.81 8.22
C PRO A 129 8.05 -4.52 8.19
N ALA A 130 9.38 -4.61 8.35
CA ALA A 130 10.29 -3.47 8.44
C ALA A 130 10.37 -2.62 7.16
N VAL A 131 10.05 -3.23 6.01
CA VAL A 131 10.09 -2.53 4.71
C VAL A 131 8.73 -1.95 4.30
N LEU A 132 7.70 -2.05 5.14
CA LEU A 132 6.32 -1.67 4.79
C LEU A 132 6.01 -0.20 5.11
N ASN A 133 5.05 0.36 4.37
CA ASN A 133 4.50 1.68 4.59
C ASN A 133 2.95 1.68 4.50
N GLY A 134 2.33 2.84 4.67
CA GLY A 134 0.87 2.99 4.63
C GLY A 134 0.23 2.56 3.30
N GLY A 135 0.96 2.65 2.18
CA GLY A 135 0.49 2.19 0.87
C GLY A 135 0.34 0.68 0.77
N ASP A 136 1.25 -0.07 1.38
CA ASP A 136 1.12 -1.53 1.47
C ASP A 136 -0.11 -1.92 2.28
N ALA A 137 -0.33 -1.20 3.38
CA ALA A 137 -1.44 -1.43 4.27
C ALA A 137 -2.79 -1.12 3.58
N LEU A 138 -2.84 -0.02 2.82
CA LEU A 138 -4.00 0.33 2.00
C LEU A 138 -4.22 -0.69 0.87
N LEU A 139 -3.18 -1.10 0.15
CA LEU A 139 -3.29 -2.08 -0.94
C LEU A 139 -3.89 -3.41 -0.47
N ARG A 140 -3.44 -3.93 0.69
CA ARG A 140 -4.03 -5.13 1.30
C ARG A 140 -5.52 -4.95 1.59
N ARG A 141 -5.90 -3.80 2.16
CA ARG A 141 -7.30 -3.50 2.52
C ARG A 141 -8.18 -3.33 1.27
N LEU A 142 -7.67 -2.70 0.21
CA LEU A 142 -8.39 -2.59 -1.06
C LEU A 142 -8.63 -3.97 -1.68
N LEU A 143 -7.64 -4.87 -1.65
CA LEU A 143 -7.81 -6.25 -2.12
C LEU A 143 -8.78 -7.07 -1.26
N LEU A 144 -8.75 -6.90 0.06
CA LEU A 144 -9.69 -7.53 0.98
C LEU A 144 -11.14 -7.15 0.64
N TRP A 145 -11.44 -5.85 0.53
CA TRP A 145 -12.78 -5.38 0.15
C TRP A 145 -13.16 -5.82 -1.27
N SER A 146 -12.20 -5.77 -2.19
CA SER A 146 -12.36 -6.20 -3.57
C SER A 146 -12.73 -7.68 -3.71
N ALA A 147 -12.23 -8.56 -2.83
CA ALA A 147 -12.57 -9.99 -2.84
C ALA A 147 -14.07 -10.26 -2.57
N LEU A 148 -14.76 -9.30 -1.96
CA LEU A 148 -16.20 -9.35 -1.67
C LEU A 148 -17.06 -8.67 -2.76
N LEU A 149 -16.43 -8.01 -3.74
CA LEU A 149 -17.09 -7.23 -4.78
C LEU A 149 -17.06 -7.93 -6.16
N PRO A 150 -18.07 -7.71 -7.02
CA PRO A 150 -18.13 -8.29 -8.35
C PRO A 150 -17.24 -7.53 -9.36
N LEU A 151 -15.92 -7.53 -9.13
CA LEU A 151 -14.94 -6.81 -9.96
C LEU A 151 -14.89 -7.26 -11.43
N GLY A 152 -15.29 -8.50 -11.72
CA GLY A 152 -15.36 -9.08 -13.07
C GLY A 152 -16.66 -8.79 -13.82
N GLY A 153 -17.43 -7.79 -13.39
CA GLY A 153 -18.70 -7.44 -14.05
C GLY A 153 -18.54 -6.69 -15.38
N ARG A 154 -17.44 -5.96 -15.57
CA ARG A 154 -17.13 -5.18 -16.78
C ARG A 154 -15.64 -5.22 -17.13
N TRP A 155 -15.32 -4.95 -18.39
CA TRP A 155 -13.97 -4.91 -18.97
C TRP A 155 -13.07 -6.11 -18.60
N SER A 156 -13.66 -7.30 -18.49
CA SER A 156 -12.97 -8.52 -18.03
C SER A 156 -13.30 -9.71 -18.92
N LEU A 157 -12.42 -10.73 -18.89
CA LEU A 157 -12.67 -12.00 -19.55
C LEU A 157 -13.87 -12.76 -18.94
N ASP A 158 -14.09 -12.62 -17.62
CA ASP A 158 -15.24 -13.21 -16.93
C ASP A 158 -16.58 -12.63 -17.38
N ALA A 159 -16.64 -11.33 -17.71
CA ALA A 159 -17.86 -10.66 -18.15
C ALA A 159 -18.41 -11.24 -19.47
N ARG A 160 -17.54 -11.80 -20.33
CA ARG A 160 -17.95 -12.43 -21.60
C ARG A 160 -18.76 -13.70 -21.43
N ARG A 161 -18.65 -14.35 -20.27
CA ARG A 161 -19.32 -15.62 -19.95
C ARG A 161 -20.68 -15.43 -19.28
N ARG A 162 -21.12 -14.17 -19.09
CA ARG A 162 -22.37 -13.84 -18.40
C ARG A 162 -23.31 -13.14 -19.38
N ASP A 163 -24.58 -13.55 -19.37
CA ASP A 163 -25.63 -12.81 -20.07
C ASP A 163 -25.69 -11.38 -19.51
N GLY A 164 -25.78 -10.40 -20.41
CA GLY A 164 -25.42 -8.99 -20.23
C GLY A 164 -26.18 -8.16 -19.18
N SER A 165 -26.83 -8.77 -18.18
CA SER A 165 -27.64 -8.10 -17.16
C SER A 165 -26.80 -7.53 -15.99
N SER A 166 -25.59 -7.03 -16.22
CA SER A 166 -24.79 -6.44 -15.14
C SER A 166 -25.42 -5.14 -14.67
N ARG A 167 -25.81 -5.07 -13.39
CA ARG A 167 -26.29 -3.82 -12.76
C ARG A 167 -25.28 -2.71 -13.00
N ARG A 168 -25.75 -1.56 -13.47
CA ARG A 168 -24.91 -0.36 -13.70
C ARG A 168 -24.25 0.14 -12.41
N ARG A 169 -24.97 0.02 -11.29
CA ARG A 169 -24.55 0.45 -9.96
C ARG A 169 -24.81 -0.62 -8.92
N LEU A 170 -23.86 -0.81 -8.00
CA LEU A 170 -23.92 -1.76 -6.91
C LEU A 170 -23.81 -1.03 -5.56
N ALA A 171 -24.84 -1.15 -4.73
CA ALA A 171 -24.78 -0.80 -3.31
C ALA A 171 -24.84 -2.07 -2.47
N SER A 172 -23.87 -2.23 -1.56
CA SER A 172 -23.75 -3.38 -0.66
C SER A 172 -22.91 -3.01 0.56
N LEU A 173 -22.93 -3.82 1.61
CA LEU A 173 -22.03 -3.64 2.76
C LEU A 173 -20.54 -3.70 2.35
N ALA A 174 -20.19 -4.50 1.34
CA ALA A 174 -18.82 -4.55 0.82
C ALA A 174 -18.42 -3.24 0.10
N SER A 175 -19.34 -2.61 -0.63
CA SER A 175 -19.07 -1.31 -1.27
C SER A 175 -19.06 -0.18 -0.24
N ALA A 176 -19.89 -0.27 0.80
CA ALA A 176 -19.82 0.63 1.94
C ALA A 176 -18.47 0.49 2.66
N GLY A 177 -18.04 -0.74 2.95
CA GLY A 177 -16.75 -1.03 3.56
C GLY A 177 -15.56 -0.51 2.74
N LEU A 178 -15.56 -0.71 1.42
CA LEU A 178 -14.54 -0.17 0.52
C LEU A 178 -14.45 1.36 0.62
N LEU A 179 -15.58 2.07 0.50
CA LEU A 179 -15.59 3.54 0.53
C LEU A 179 -15.24 4.09 1.92
N SER A 180 -15.81 3.50 2.98
CA SER A 180 -15.51 3.86 4.37
C SER A 180 -14.05 3.62 4.70
N GLN A 181 -13.44 2.53 4.23
CA GLN A 181 -12.02 2.26 4.43
C GLN A 181 -11.13 3.39 3.91
N VAL A 182 -11.46 3.96 2.75
CA VAL A 182 -10.71 5.07 2.16
C VAL A 182 -10.91 6.35 2.96
N VAL A 183 -12.14 6.65 3.37
CA VAL A 183 -12.42 7.80 4.24
C VAL A 183 -11.69 7.68 5.58
N LEU A 184 -11.66 6.47 6.18
CA LEU A 184 -10.97 6.22 7.44
C LEU A 184 -9.47 6.51 7.36
N VAL A 185 -8.81 6.17 6.24
CA VAL A 185 -7.40 6.51 6.04
C VAL A 185 -7.17 8.01 6.19
N TYR A 186 -7.99 8.82 5.52
CA TYR A 186 -7.86 10.28 5.58
C TYR A 186 -8.30 10.87 6.91
N ALA A 187 -9.42 10.42 7.46
CA ALA A 187 -9.97 10.94 8.71
C ALA A 187 -9.06 10.65 9.91
N VAL A 188 -8.50 9.44 9.99
CA VAL A 188 -7.54 9.07 11.05
C VAL A 188 -6.24 9.84 10.87
N ASN A 189 -5.73 9.98 9.64
CA ASN A 189 -4.54 10.80 9.40
C ASN A 189 -4.79 12.28 9.76
N ALA A 190 -5.97 12.82 9.46
CA ALA A 190 -6.37 14.16 9.84
C ALA A 190 -6.38 14.32 11.37
N ALA A 191 -7.05 13.41 12.08
CA ALA A 191 -7.11 13.44 13.54
C ALA A 191 -5.72 13.38 14.19
N LEU A 192 -4.81 12.56 13.65
CA LEU A 192 -3.43 12.48 14.13
C LEU A 192 -2.63 13.75 13.83
N LYS A 193 -2.80 14.36 12.65
CA LYS A 193 -2.10 15.59 12.27
C LYS A 193 -2.58 16.82 13.03
N HIS A 194 -3.87 16.87 13.38
CA HIS A 194 -4.42 17.91 14.26
C HIS A 194 -3.83 17.89 15.67
N ARG A 195 -3.17 16.79 16.09
CA ARG A 195 -2.43 16.70 17.36
C ARG A 195 -0.99 17.22 17.27
N GLY A 196 -0.54 17.70 16.11
CA GLY A 196 0.85 18.15 15.89
C GLY A 196 0.95 19.63 15.57
N ASP A 197 1.70 20.38 16.39
CA ASP A 197 1.83 21.84 16.28
C ASP A 197 2.39 22.30 14.93
N LEU A 198 3.25 21.51 14.28
CA LEU A 198 3.84 21.86 12.99
C LEU A 198 2.80 21.91 11.86
N TRP A 199 1.77 21.06 11.90
CA TRP A 199 0.68 21.10 10.92
C TRP A 199 -0.22 22.32 11.16
N LEU A 200 -0.54 22.62 12.41
CA LEU A 200 -1.39 23.76 12.74
C LEU A 200 -0.72 25.09 12.35
N ARG A 201 0.60 25.19 12.55
CA ARG A 201 1.40 26.36 12.15
C ARG A 201 1.72 26.43 10.64
N GLY A 202 1.49 25.36 9.89
CA GLY A 202 1.76 25.32 8.45
C GLY A 202 3.24 25.11 8.08
N ASP A 203 4.05 24.57 8.99
CA ASP A 203 5.48 24.31 8.74
C ASP A 203 5.77 22.81 8.47
N ALA A 204 4.83 21.90 8.70
CA ALA A 204 5.09 20.46 8.56
C ALA A 204 5.50 20.06 7.14
N VAL A 205 4.87 20.60 6.10
CA VAL A 205 5.26 20.35 4.71
C VAL A 205 6.65 20.92 4.41
N ARG A 206 7.02 22.08 4.98
CA ARG A 206 8.40 22.61 4.85
C ARG A 206 9.42 21.61 5.40
N TYR A 207 9.15 21.06 6.59
CA TYR A 207 9.99 19.98 7.15
C TYR A 207 10.02 18.77 6.24
N VAL A 208 8.89 18.29 5.72
CA VAL A 208 8.88 17.10 4.83
C VAL A 208 9.77 17.29 3.60
N PHE A 209 9.78 18.48 3.01
CA PHE A 209 10.57 18.79 1.81
C PHE A 209 12.06 19.04 2.12
N SER A 210 12.42 19.49 3.32
CA SER A 210 13.83 19.59 3.72
C SER A 210 14.46 18.25 4.09
N LEU A 211 13.66 17.20 4.33
CA LEU A 211 14.16 15.84 4.48
C LEU A 211 14.57 15.25 3.12
N GLN A 212 15.88 15.19 2.85
CA GLN A 212 16.41 14.71 1.57
C GLN A 212 15.95 13.28 1.26
N ARG A 213 15.78 12.44 2.28
CA ARG A 213 15.27 11.06 2.11
C ARG A 213 13.89 10.98 1.44
N PHE A 214 13.12 12.08 1.42
CA PHE A 214 11.81 12.17 0.78
C PHE A 214 11.79 13.03 -0.49
N SER A 215 12.75 13.92 -0.72
CA SER A 215 12.74 14.80 -1.90
C SER A 215 12.95 14.05 -3.23
N LEU A 216 12.28 14.55 -4.28
CA LEU A 216 12.57 14.28 -5.68
C LEU A 216 13.01 15.60 -6.34
N ARG A 217 13.69 15.55 -7.48
CA ARG A 217 14.21 16.75 -8.17
C ARG A 217 13.22 17.91 -8.36
N LEU A 218 11.94 17.60 -8.60
CA LEU A 218 10.90 18.65 -8.69
C LEU A 218 10.55 19.27 -7.33
N GLY A 219 10.73 18.54 -6.24
CA GLY A 219 10.61 19.04 -4.88
C GLY A 219 11.72 20.02 -4.48
N ASP A 220 12.93 19.88 -5.05
CA ASP A 220 14.05 20.80 -4.79
C ASP A 220 13.77 22.22 -5.33
N VAL A 221 12.92 22.35 -6.35
CA VAL A 221 12.45 23.66 -6.83
C VAL A 221 11.46 24.27 -5.83
N LEU A 222 10.58 23.44 -5.25
CA LEU A 222 9.55 23.89 -4.31
C LEU A 222 10.13 24.32 -2.96
N THR A 223 11.28 23.78 -2.54
CA THR A 223 11.98 24.25 -1.34
C THR A 223 12.38 25.74 -1.41
N GLY A 224 12.54 26.28 -2.62
CA GLY A 224 12.81 27.71 -2.84
C GLY A 224 11.59 28.63 -2.64
N VAL A 225 10.39 28.08 -2.43
CA VAL A 225 9.15 28.88 -2.26
C VAL A 225 8.42 28.48 -0.96
N PRO A 226 8.93 28.89 0.22
CA PRO A 226 8.39 28.45 1.52
C PRO A 226 6.90 28.79 1.75
N SER A 227 6.44 29.92 1.20
CA SER A 227 5.03 30.34 1.28
C SER A 227 4.10 29.38 0.56
N LEU A 228 4.53 28.82 -0.58
CA LEU A 228 3.78 27.80 -1.32
C LEU A 228 3.71 26.48 -0.55
N LEU A 229 4.82 26.05 0.06
CA LEU A 229 4.84 24.86 0.91
C LEU A 229 3.91 25.00 2.12
N ARG A 230 3.86 26.18 2.74
CA ARG A 230 2.90 26.50 3.82
C ARG A 230 1.45 26.46 3.32
N ALA A 231 1.18 26.98 2.13
CA ALA A 231 -0.15 26.88 1.53
C ALA A 231 -0.54 25.41 1.26
N PHE A 232 0.39 24.59 0.78
CA PHE A 232 0.18 23.15 0.61
C PHE A 232 -0.06 22.40 1.93
N ASP A 233 0.55 22.84 3.02
CA ASP A 233 0.34 22.30 4.36
C ASP A 233 -1.13 22.41 4.78
N TRP A 234 -1.64 23.64 4.82
CA TRP A 234 -3.03 23.90 5.20
C TRP A 234 -4.03 23.36 4.18
N PHE A 235 -3.71 23.42 2.88
CA PHE A 235 -4.52 22.80 1.84
C PHE A 235 -4.66 21.29 2.09
N TRP A 236 -3.55 20.59 2.36
CA TRP A 236 -3.59 19.16 2.62
C TRP A 236 -4.36 18.85 3.90
N LEU A 237 -4.08 19.57 5.01
CA LEU A 237 -4.76 19.38 6.29
C LEU A 237 -6.27 19.62 6.19
N GLY A 238 -6.68 20.70 5.51
CA GLY A 238 -8.08 20.99 5.24
C GLY A 238 -8.74 19.92 4.38
N LEU A 239 -8.07 19.51 3.29
CA LEU A 239 -8.59 18.49 2.37
C LEU A 239 -8.85 17.15 3.07
N ILE A 240 -7.90 16.63 3.86
CA ILE A 240 -8.09 15.36 4.59
C ILE A 240 -9.14 15.49 5.70
N SER A 241 -9.31 16.67 6.30
CA SER A 241 -10.33 16.91 7.33
C SER A 241 -11.75 16.84 6.76
N VAL A 242 -11.94 17.23 5.50
CA VAL A 242 -13.23 17.13 4.80
C VAL A 242 -13.45 15.80 4.08
N ALA A 243 -12.56 14.81 4.26
CA ALA A 243 -12.69 13.48 3.64
C ALA A 243 -14.05 12.78 3.86
N PRO A 244 -14.76 12.92 5.01
CA PRO A 244 -16.11 12.36 5.16
C PRO A 244 -17.10 12.81 4.09
N LEU A 245 -16.91 14.01 3.53
CA LEU A 245 -17.74 14.52 2.43
C LEU A 245 -17.64 13.68 1.15
N LEU A 246 -16.57 12.89 0.96
CA LEU A 246 -16.47 11.95 -0.17
C LEU A 246 -17.62 10.93 -0.19
N VAL A 247 -18.11 10.52 0.98
CA VAL A 247 -19.26 9.61 1.12
C VAL A 247 -20.56 10.38 1.29
N LEU A 248 -20.56 11.48 2.05
CA LEU A 248 -21.79 12.23 2.34
C LEU A 248 -22.33 12.97 1.10
N SER A 249 -21.45 13.42 0.21
CA SER A 249 -21.78 14.13 -1.03
C SER A 249 -22.09 13.19 -2.20
N ARG A 250 -22.68 13.76 -3.26
CA ARG A 250 -23.06 13.04 -4.49
C ARG A 250 -22.74 13.86 -5.73
N GLY A 251 -22.76 13.22 -6.89
CA GLY A 251 -22.68 13.90 -8.19
C GLY A 251 -21.40 14.73 -8.37
N ARG A 252 -21.56 16.00 -8.76
CA ARG A 252 -20.46 16.91 -9.08
C ARG A 252 -19.54 17.19 -7.90
N LEU A 253 -20.09 17.44 -6.71
CA LEU A 253 -19.29 17.71 -5.50
C LEU A 253 -18.40 16.51 -5.15
N ARG A 254 -18.96 15.29 -5.12
CA ARG A 254 -18.17 14.07 -4.89
C ARG A 254 -17.07 13.88 -5.94
N THR A 255 -17.38 14.18 -7.19
CA THR A 255 -16.41 14.09 -8.29
C THR A 255 -15.27 15.10 -8.11
N ALA A 256 -15.60 16.35 -7.81
CA ALA A 256 -14.61 17.40 -7.55
C ALA A 256 -13.70 17.01 -6.38
N LEU A 257 -14.26 16.58 -5.25
CA LEU A 257 -13.49 16.09 -4.10
C LEU A 257 -12.56 14.93 -4.50
N ALA A 258 -13.09 13.88 -5.14
CA ALA A 258 -12.29 12.73 -5.53
C ALA A 258 -11.14 13.10 -6.48
N LEU A 259 -11.38 14.03 -7.42
CA LEU A 259 -10.34 14.54 -8.32
C LEU A 259 -9.33 15.42 -7.60
N THR A 260 -9.75 16.28 -6.66
CA THR A 260 -8.83 17.10 -5.85
C THR A 260 -7.92 16.21 -5.00
N PHE A 261 -8.45 15.18 -4.35
CA PHE A 261 -7.63 14.19 -3.65
C PHE A 261 -6.67 13.46 -4.59
N ALA A 262 -7.15 13.02 -5.76
CA ALA A 262 -6.32 12.33 -6.73
C ALA A 262 -5.18 13.23 -7.24
N SER A 263 -5.47 14.50 -7.56
CA SER A 263 -4.48 15.49 -7.97
C SER A 263 -3.46 15.78 -6.87
N ALA A 264 -3.88 15.88 -5.60
CA ALA A 264 -2.95 16.05 -4.48
C ALA A 264 -1.98 14.85 -4.38
N HIS A 265 -2.47 13.62 -4.51
CA HIS A 265 -1.60 12.43 -4.53
C HIS A 265 -0.68 12.39 -5.75
N LEU A 266 -1.16 12.76 -6.95
CA LEU A 266 -0.31 12.86 -8.14
C LEU A 266 0.76 13.96 -7.98
N GLY A 267 0.43 15.07 -7.34
CA GLY A 267 1.39 16.10 -6.95
C GLY A 267 2.47 15.56 -6.00
N MET A 268 2.07 14.79 -4.98
CA MET A 268 3.03 14.08 -4.11
C MET A 268 3.87 13.06 -4.87
N LEU A 269 3.30 12.35 -5.85
CA LEU A 269 4.06 11.41 -6.69
C LEU A 269 5.17 12.12 -7.48
N ALA A 270 4.89 13.33 -7.97
CA ALA A 270 5.84 14.13 -8.74
C ALA A 270 6.94 14.76 -7.86
N THR A 271 6.64 15.06 -6.59
CA THR A 271 7.50 15.87 -5.72
C THR A 271 8.16 15.08 -4.59
N LEU A 272 7.58 13.96 -4.15
CA LEU A 272 8.05 13.16 -3.02
C LEU A 272 8.29 11.69 -3.41
N ARG A 273 9.37 11.11 -2.89
CA ARG A 273 9.77 9.72 -3.14
C ARG A 273 8.99 8.75 -2.24
N LEU A 274 7.67 8.64 -2.41
CA LEU A 274 6.79 7.83 -1.54
C LEU A 274 6.58 6.39 -2.04
N GLY A 275 7.13 6.04 -3.20
CA GLY A 275 6.94 4.73 -3.83
C GLY A 275 5.54 4.62 -4.42
N LEU A 276 4.91 3.46 -4.30
CA LEU A 276 3.57 3.22 -4.86
C LEU A 276 2.43 3.85 -4.05
N PHE A 277 2.70 4.39 -2.85
CA PHE A 277 1.65 4.91 -1.97
C PHE A 277 0.69 5.89 -2.66
N PRO A 278 1.16 6.94 -3.37
CA PRO A 278 0.24 7.89 -4.02
C PRO A 278 -0.61 7.22 -5.12
N LEU A 279 -0.05 6.28 -5.88
CA LEU A 279 -0.79 5.55 -6.91
C LEU A 279 -1.83 4.60 -6.32
N VAL A 280 -1.54 3.95 -5.19
CA VAL A 280 -2.52 3.15 -4.44
C VAL A 280 -3.65 4.05 -3.94
N SER A 281 -3.34 5.24 -3.43
CA SER A 281 -4.36 6.22 -2.99
C SER A 281 -5.22 6.73 -4.14
N VAL A 282 -4.64 6.98 -5.33
CA VAL A 282 -5.41 7.34 -6.54
C VAL A 282 -6.34 6.19 -6.94
N ALA A 283 -5.85 4.95 -6.96
CA ALA A 283 -6.69 3.78 -7.24
C ALA A 283 -7.85 3.65 -6.23
N ALA A 284 -7.61 3.95 -4.95
CA ALA A 284 -8.61 3.94 -3.90
C ALA A 284 -9.73 4.97 -4.10
N LEU A 285 -9.47 6.06 -4.85
CA LEU A 285 -10.44 7.12 -5.14
C LEU A 285 -11.31 6.83 -6.38
N VAL A 286 -10.87 5.93 -7.27
CA VAL A 286 -11.62 5.54 -8.48
C VAL A 286 -13.08 5.12 -8.19
N PRO A 287 -13.38 4.32 -7.14
CA PRO A 287 -14.75 3.95 -6.76
C PRO A 287 -15.68 5.13 -6.40
N PHE A 288 -15.14 6.33 -6.15
CA PHE A 288 -15.93 7.52 -5.85
C PHE A 288 -16.47 8.24 -7.08
N LEU A 289 -15.97 7.92 -8.28
CA LEU A 289 -16.39 8.56 -9.53
C LEU A 289 -17.79 8.07 -9.95
N PRO A 290 -18.78 8.96 -10.15
CA PRO A 290 -20.15 8.58 -10.48
C PRO A 290 -20.32 8.23 -11.96
N SER A 291 -21.46 7.61 -12.30
CA SER A 291 -21.77 7.14 -13.65
C SER A 291 -21.54 8.16 -14.78
N PRO A 292 -21.89 9.46 -14.66
CA PRO A 292 -21.65 10.44 -15.73
C PRO A 292 -20.18 10.62 -16.11
N VAL A 293 -19.25 10.39 -15.17
CA VAL A 293 -17.80 10.41 -15.48
C VAL A 293 -17.47 9.22 -16.37
N TRP A 294 -17.95 8.04 -16.00
CA TRP A 294 -17.70 6.80 -16.74
C TRP A 294 -18.39 6.77 -18.10
N ASP A 295 -19.56 7.39 -18.25
CA ASP A 295 -20.25 7.54 -19.54
C ASP A 295 -19.38 8.33 -20.52
N ARG A 296 -18.73 9.41 -20.07
CA ARG A 296 -17.78 10.19 -20.88
C ARG A 296 -16.49 9.42 -21.17
N VAL A 297 -16.02 8.60 -20.23
CA VAL A 297 -14.85 7.74 -20.45
C VAL A 297 -15.16 6.73 -21.55
N GLU A 298 -16.28 6.00 -21.46
CA GLU A 298 -16.68 5.02 -22.49
C GLU A 298 -16.90 5.70 -23.85
N ALA A 299 -17.53 6.88 -23.89
CA ALA A 299 -17.72 7.64 -25.14
C ALA A 299 -16.40 8.04 -25.84
N ARG A 300 -15.27 8.06 -25.11
CA ARG A 300 -13.94 8.37 -25.65
C ARG A 300 -13.10 7.14 -25.99
N ILE A 301 -13.57 5.93 -25.68
CA ILE A 301 -12.86 4.70 -26.05
C ILE A 301 -13.05 4.49 -27.56
N PRO A 302 -11.99 4.49 -28.38
CA PRO A 302 -12.14 4.29 -29.82
C PRO A 302 -12.73 2.91 -30.13
N ALA A 303 -13.65 2.84 -31.09
CA ALA A 303 -14.23 1.57 -31.55
C ALA A 303 -13.18 0.58 -32.10
N SER A 304 -11.99 1.05 -32.50
CA SER A 304 -10.85 0.20 -32.85
C SER A 304 -10.30 -0.58 -31.64
N LEU A 305 -10.26 0.05 -30.47
CA LEU A 305 -9.76 -0.56 -29.24
C LEU A 305 -10.74 -1.61 -28.70
N GLU A 306 -12.05 -1.36 -28.85
CA GLU A 306 -13.09 -2.36 -28.56
C GLU A 306 -12.98 -3.58 -29.50
N ARG A 307 -12.79 -3.35 -30.81
CA ARG A 307 -12.58 -4.43 -31.80
C ARG A 307 -11.30 -5.22 -31.53
N SER A 308 -10.20 -4.57 -31.19
CA SER A 308 -8.93 -5.24 -30.83
C SER A 308 -9.07 -6.06 -29.55
N ALA A 309 -9.71 -5.51 -28.52
CA ALA A 309 -10.00 -6.25 -27.29
C ALA A 309 -10.91 -7.47 -27.56
N ALA A 310 -11.92 -7.32 -28.42
CA ALA A 310 -12.78 -8.42 -28.85
C ALA A 310 -11.98 -9.52 -29.56
N ARG A 311 -11.14 -9.16 -30.55
CA ARG A 311 -10.26 -10.09 -31.30
C ARG A 311 -9.26 -10.82 -30.40
N VAL A 312 -8.52 -10.10 -29.56
CA VAL A 312 -7.52 -10.70 -28.64
C VAL A 312 -8.21 -11.69 -27.71
N GLY A 313 -9.34 -11.31 -27.09
CA GLY A 313 -10.04 -12.23 -26.21
C GLY A 313 -10.86 -13.32 -26.94
N GLY A 314 -11.01 -13.24 -28.28
CA GLY A 314 -11.53 -14.34 -29.10
C GLY A 314 -10.45 -15.36 -29.48
N ARG A 315 -9.18 -14.95 -29.48
CA ARG A 315 -8.01 -15.82 -29.69
C ARG A 315 -7.55 -16.56 -28.44
N ILE A 316 -7.83 -16.02 -27.24
CA ILE A 316 -7.65 -16.77 -26.01
C ILE A 316 -8.65 -17.92 -26.09
N PRO A 317 -8.19 -19.18 -26.25
CA PRO A 317 -9.10 -20.31 -26.21
C PRO A 317 -9.85 -20.16 -24.91
N SER A 318 -11.17 -20.07 -24.96
CA SER A 318 -11.93 -20.46 -23.78
C SER A 318 -11.36 -21.83 -23.46
N ALA A 319 -10.58 -21.96 -22.37
CA ALA A 319 -10.11 -23.24 -21.92
C ALA A 319 -11.37 -24.04 -21.55
N GLY A 320 -12.03 -24.53 -22.59
CA GLY A 320 -12.98 -25.60 -22.59
C GLY A 320 -12.12 -26.83 -22.43
N VAL A 321 -11.53 -26.98 -21.24
CA VAL A 321 -11.71 -28.25 -20.56
C VAL A 321 -13.20 -28.47 -20.69
N GLY A 322 -13.63 -29.41 -21.53
CA GLY A 322 -15.04 -29.64 -21.82
C GLY A 322 -15.78 -29.75 -20.50
N VAL A 323 -16.37 -28.65 -20.04
CA VAL A 323 -17.09 -28.65 -18.77
C VAL A 323 -18.39 -29.35 -19.14
N ARG A 324 -18.36 -30.68 -19.02
CA ARG A 324 -19.55 -31.52 -18.95
C ARG A 324 -20.58 -30.73 -18.16
N ARG A 325 -21.76 -30.49 -18.74
CA ARG A 325 -22.84 -29.78 -18.06
C ARG A 325 -22.93 -30.36 -16.65
N PRO A 326 -22.77 -29.55 -15.59
CA PRO A 326 -22.69 -30.08 -14.25
C PRO A 326 -23.93 -30.92 -13.99
N THR A 327 -23.72 -32.13 -13.47
CA THR A 327 -24.79 -33.04 -13.09
C THR A 327 -25.78 -32.33 -12.16
N PRO A 328 -27.06 -32.76 -12.11
CA PRO A 328 -28.08 -32.11 -11.27
C PRO A 328 -27.65 -31.98 -9.80
N THR A 329 -26.86 -32.91 -9.27
CA THR A 329 -26.23 -32.86 -7.95
C THR A 329 -25.23 -31.70 -7.81
N VAL A 330 -24.31 -31.54 -8.78
CA VAL A 330 -23.36 -30.41 -8.81
C VAL A 330 -24.11 -29.08 -8.97
N ARG A 331 -25.17 -29.02 -9.79
CA ARG A 331 -26.03 -27.83 -9.91
C ARG A 331 -26.71 -27.48 -8.58
N ARG A 332 -27.26 -28.46 -7.85
CA ARG A 332 -27.84 -28.24 -6.51
C ARG A 332 -26.79 -27.72 -5.53
N SER A 333 -25.61 -28.33 -5.49
CA SER A 333 -24.49 -27.87 -4.64
C SER A 333 -24.03 -26.45 -4.98
N LEU A 334 -23.85 -26.12 -6.27
CA LEU A 334 -23.53 -24.77 -6.73
C LEU A 334 -24.62 -23.76 -6.38
N SER A 335 -25.90 -24.14 -6.47
CA SER A 335 -27.02 -23.30 -6.07
C SER A 335 -27.05 -23.06 -4.56
N ALA A 336 -26.75 -24.09 -3.77
CA ALA A 336 -26.65 -24.00 -2.31
C ALA A 336 -25.47 -23.11 -1.90
N ALA A 337 -24.30 -23.29 -2.51
CA ALA A 337 -23.13 -22.44 -2.31
C ALA A 337 -23.40 -20.97 -2.70
N ARG A 338 -24.15 -20.72 -3.79
CA ARG A 338 -24.58 -19.37 -4.19
C ARG A 338 -25.55 -18.76 -3.17
N ARG A 339 -26.52 -19.54 -2.65
CA ARG A 339 -27.44 -19.11 -1.60
C ARG A 339 -26.71 -18.81 -0.30
N MET A 340 -25.77 -19.66 0.10
CA MET A 340 -24.92 -19.45 1.27
C MET A 340 -24.08 -18.18 1.09
N GLY A 341 -23.44 -18.01 -0.07
CA GLY A 341 -22.66 -16.80 -0.38
C GLY A 341 -23.47 -15.50 -0.32
N ARG A 342 -24.76 -15.53 -0.65
CA ARG A 342 -25.67 -14.37 -0.50
C ARG A 342 -25.88 -13.96 0.95
N ARG A 343 -25.72 -14.87 1.92
CA ARG A 343 -25.84 -14.59 3.37
C ARG A 343 -24.48 -14.30 4.01
N VAL A 344 -23.47 -15.09 3.66
CA VAL A 344 -22.12 -15.01 4.25
C VAL A 344 -21.39 -13.73 3.84
N VAL A 345 -21.47 -13.32 2.57
CA VAL A 345 -20.72 -12.13 2.10
C VAL A 345 -21.16 -10.84 2.81
N PRO A 346 -22.47 -10.52 2.94
CA PRO A 346 -22.90 -9.37 3.72
C PRO A 346 -22.50 -9.44 5.20
N ALA A 347 -22.62 -10.60 5.84
CA ALA A 347 -22.22 -10.78 7.24
C ALA A 347 -20.71 -10.57 7.45
N ALA A 348 -19.88 -11.17 6.58
CA ALA A 348 -18.44 -10.95 6.58
C ALA A 348 -18.08 -9.49 6.32
N ALA A 349 -18.75 -8.83 5.37
CA ALA A 349 -18.55 -7.40 5.10
C ALA A 349 -18.93 -6.52 6.31
N ALA A 350 -20.03 -6.84 7.01
CA ALA A 350 -20.41 -6.16 8.24
C ALA A 350 -19.34 -6.32 9.32
N ALA A 351 -18.92 -7.57 9.59
CA ALA A 351 -17.90 -7.86 10.59
C ALA A 351 -16.57 -7.15 10.30
N LEU A 352 -16.12 -7.17 9.04
CA LEU A 352 -14.91 -6.47 8.61
C LEU A 352 -15.03 -4.95 8.73
N LEU A 353 -16.20 -4.38 8.44
CA LEU A 353 -16.44 -2.94 8.58
C LEU A 353 -16.42 -2.54 10.05
N THR A 354 -17.11 -3.30 10.90
CA THR A 354 -17.08 -3.10 12.36
C THR A 354 -15.65 -3.20 12.89
N LEU A 355 -14.91 -4.24 12.51
CA LEU A 355 -13.51 -4.41 12.91
C LEU A 355 -12.65 -3.23 12.46
N ALA A 356 -12.81 -2.76 11.22
CA ALA A 356 -12.08 -1.60 10.72
C ALA A 356 -12.42 -0.34 11.52
N LEU A 357 -13.69 -0.10 11.86
CA LEU A 357 -14.11 1.05 12.67
C LEU A 357 -13.54 0.97 14.09
N VAL A 358 -13.70 -0.17 14.76
CA VAL A 358 -13.21 -0.40 16.13
C VAL A 358 -11.69 -0.25 16.19
N TRP A 359 -10.95 -0.86 15.25
CA TRP A 359 -9.50 -0.73 15.22
C TRP A 359 -9.08 0.74 15.14
N ASN A 360 -9.66 1.52 14.22
CA ASN A 360 -9.28 2.92 14.08
C ASN A 360 -9.70 3.76 15.28
N ALA A 361 -10.78 3.39 15.98
CA ALA A 361 -11.16 4.03 17.24
C ALA A 361 -10.15 3.74 18.37
N VAL A 362 -9.71 2.49 18.51
CA VAL A 362 -8.64 2.09 19.44
C VAL A 362 -7.33 2.81 19.11
N ALA A 363 -6.92 2.83 17.84
CA ALA A 363 -5.69 3.48 17.41
C ALA A 363 -5.71 5.01 17.58
N LEU A 364 -6.89 5.61 17.72
CA LEU A 364 -7.06 7.02 18.08
C LEU A 364 -7.15 7.26 19.60
N GLY A 365 -7.22 6.21 20.42
CA GLY A 365 -7.43 6.28 21.85
C GLY A 365 -8.87 6.59 22.27
N ALA A 366 -9.83 6.41 21.36
CA ALA A 366 -11.26 6.64 21.64
C ALA A 366 -11.93 5.45 22.35
N VAL A 367 -11.32 4.26 22.24
CA VAL A 367 -11.78 3.01 22.87
C VAL A 367 -10.54 2.32 23.46
N PRO A 368 -10.60 1.73 24.66
CA PRO A 368 -9.48 0.99 25.21
C PRO A 368 -9.13 -0.22 24.32
N PRO A 369 -7.84 -0.58 24.18
CA PRO A 369 -7.46 -1.82 23.51
C PRO A 369 -7.95 -3.04 24.32
N PRO A 370 -8.20 -4.20 23.68
CA PRO A 370 -8.46 -5.43 24.39
C PRO A 370 -7.27 -5.83 25.28
N GLU A 371 -7.55 -6.48 26.42
CA GLU A 371 -6.54 -6.89 27.41
C GLU A 371 -5.59 -7.97 26.86
N GLU A 372 -6.09 -8.83 25.97
CA GLU A 372 -5.30 -9.88 25.32
C GLU A 372 -5.08 -9.57 23.83
N ASP A 373 -3.85 -9.83 23.37
CA ASP A 373 -3.48 -9.79 21.95
C ASP A 373 -3.14 -11.22 21.45
N PRO A 374 -4.15 -12.06 21.16
CA PRO A 374 -3.93 -13.44 20.76
C PRO A 374 -3.23 -13.59 19.40
N ALA A 375 -3.18 -12.51 18.61
CA ALA A 375 -2.56 -12.52 17.28
C ALA A 375 -1.13 -11.95 17.26
N GLY A 376 -0.68 -11.32 18.36
CA GLY A 376 0.57 -10.55 18.40
C GLY A 376 0.53 -9.34 17.47
N VAL A 377 -0.64 -8.72 17.35
CA VAL A 377 -0.93 -7.57 16.50
C VAL A 377 -1.29 -6.36 17.36
N ASP A 378 -0.36 -5.42 17.47
CA ASP A 378 -0.56 -4.14 18.17
C ASP A 378 -1.68 -3.30 17.51
N LEU A 379 -2.86 -3.30 18.14
CA LEU A 379 -4.05 -2.57 17.70
C LEU A 379 -3.94 -1.06 17.97
N THR A 380 -3.04 -0.64 18.86
CA THR A 380 -2.85 0.78 19.20
C THR A 380 -2.08 1.52 18.10
N ARG A 381 -1.30 0.80 17.29
CA ARG A 381 -0.58 1.37 16.16
C ARG A 381 -1.49 1.55 14.95
N SER A 382 -1.71 2.82 14.61
CA SER A 382 -2.31 3.18 13.31
C SER A 382 -1.27 3.08 12.18
N PRO A 383 -1.60 2.43 11.05
CA PRO A 383 -0.77 2.46 9.85
C PRO A 383 -0.93 3.78 9.06
N TRP A 384 -1.79 4.69 9.52
CA TRP A 384 -2.12 5.96 8.85
C TRP A 384 -1.38 7.16 9.48
N THR A 385 -0.16 6.93 9.96
CA THR A 385 0.68 7.88 10.71
C THR A 385 1.68 8.63 9.84
N MET A 386 1.53 8.60 8.51
CA MET A 386 2.49 9.24 7.62
C MET A 386 2.59 10.75 7.89
N PHE A 387 3.78 11.17 8.33
CA PHE A 387 4.08 12.53 8.78
C PHE A 387 3.18 13.03 9.92
N ALA A 388 2.69 12.14 10.77
CA ALA A 388 1.80 12.45 11.88
C ALA A 388 2.32 11.82 13.21
N PRO A 389 2.08 12.46 14.37
CA PRO A 389 1.44 13.76 14.55
C PRO A 389 2.32 14.90 14.01
N THR A 390 3.64 14.75 14.03
CA THR A 390 4.59 15.67 13.42
C THR A 390 5.46 14.92 12.40
N PRO A 391 5.90 15.58 11.32
CA PRO A 391 6.96 15.02 10.48
C PRO A 391 8.24 14.92 11.29
N ALA A 392 9.14 14.05 10.85
CA ALA A 392 10.46 13.96 11.45
C ALA A 392 11.24 15.27 11.26
N THR A 393 11.97 15.65 12.30
CA THR A 393 12.79 16.87 12.35
C THR A 393 14.28 16.56 12.31
N VAL A 394 14.63 15.30 12.08
CA VAL A 394 16.01 14.83 11.94
C VAL A 394 16.13 14.07 10.64
N ASP A 395 17.16 14.40 9.87
CA ASP A 395 17.63 13.66 8.72
C ASP A 395 19.01 13.06 8.99
N GLY A 396 19.55 12.33 8.03
CA GLY A 396 20.85 11.72 8.20
C GLY A 396 21.15 10.63 7.18
N TRP A 397 22.32 10.03 7.33
CA TRP A 397 22.82 8.98 6.45
C TRP A 397 23.67 7.98 7.20
N TYR A 398 23.78 6.79 6.63
CA TYR A 398 24.64 5.74 7.17
C TYR A 398 26.04 5.89 6.62
N VAL A 399 27.02 5.54 7.44
CA VAL A 399 28.41 5.29 7.04
C VAL A 399 28.83 3.95 7.67
N ALA A 400 29.60 3.17 6.93
CA ALA A 400 30.04 1.85 7.39
C ALA A 400 31.53 1.64 7.07
N PRO A 401 32.44 2.45 7.65
CA PRO A 401 33.87 2.23 7.47
C PRO A 401 34.26 0.82 7.94
N GLY A 402 35.02 0.13 7.11
CA GLY A 402 35.59 -1.17 7.40
C GLY A 402 37.01 -1.31 6.86
N GLU A 403 37.66 -2.40 7.28
CA GLU A 403 39.04 -2.72 6.99
C GLU A 403 39.10 -4.03 6.20
N LEU A 404 39.90 -4.03 5.13
CA LEU A 404 40.13 -5.20 4.30
C LEU A 404 41.29 -6.05 4.85
N GLU A 405 41.47 -7.28 4.35
CA GLU A 405 42.62 -8.12 4.71
C GLU A 405 43.95 -7.49 4.34
N SER A 406 43.99 -6.70 3.26
CA SER A 406 45.15 -5.89 2.88
C SER A 406 45.47 -4.73 3.84
N GLY A 407 44.56 -4.38 4.76
CA GLY A 407 44.63 -3.19 5.60
C GLY A 407 44.08 -1.91 4.95
N GLU A 408 43.60 -1.97 3.69
CA GLU A 408 42.91 -0.84 3.07
C GLU A 408 41.58 -0.56 3.80
N ARG A 409 41.23 0.73 3.94
CA ARG A 409 39.96 1.16 4.53
C ARG A 409 38.97 1.59 3.47
N ILE A 410 37.74 1.09 3.56
CA ILE A 410 36.63 1.39 2.64
C ILE A 410 35.33 1.66 3.39
N ASP A 411 34.32 2.25 2.74
CA ASP A 411 32.95 2.29 3.25
C ASP A 411 32.15 1.12 2.67
N ALA A 412 31.79 0.15 3.51
CA ALA A 412 31.13 -1.09 3.11
C ALA A 412 29.67 -0.88 2.64
N TYR A 413 29.03 0.22 3.05
CA TYR A 413 27.67 0.53 2.63
C TYR A 413 27.65 1.09 1.20
N TYR A 414 28.55 2.03 0.89
CA TYR A 414 28.65 2.65 -0.44
C TYR A 414 29.53 1.87 -1.42
N ARG A 415 30.41 0.99 -0.93
CA ARG A 415 31.43 0.27 -1.70
C ARG A 415 32.37 1.24 -2.42
N SER A 416 32.92 2.15 -1.65
CA SER A 416 33.79 3.23 -2.12
C SER A 416 34.87 3.51 -1.07
N ALA A 417 35.80 4.43 -1.40
CA ALA A 417 36.68 5.02 -0.41
C ALA A 417 35.88 5.59 0.80
N PRO A 418 36.49 5.68 1.99
CA PRO A 418 35.82 6.18 3.19
C PRO A 418 35.29 7.59 2.98
N LEU A 419 34.05 7.83 3.39
CA LEU A 419 33.46 9.15 3.28
C LEU A 419 34.13 10.13 4.25
N ALA A 420 34.69 11.22 3.72
CA ALA A 420 35.36 12.29 4.47
C ALA A 420 34.40 13.21 5.25
N GLY A 421 33.25 12.69 5.70
CA GLY A 421 32.22 13.46 6.39
C GLY A 421 31.25 14.20 5.49
N GLU A 422 31.49 14.23 4.17
CA GLU A 422 30.56 14.78 3.19
C GLU A 422 29.28 13.95 3.08
N ARG A 423 28.16 14.64 2.83
CA ARG A 423 26.85 14.02 2.67
C ARG A 423 26.71 13.42 1.27
N PRO A 424 26.43 12.12 1.13
CA PRO A 424 26.25 11.50 -0.18
C PRO A 424 24.95 11.92 -0.87
N GLU A 425 24.87 11.70 -2.19
CA GLU A 425 23.62 11.89 -2.91
C GLU A 425 22.49 10.99 -2.36
N THR A 426 21.24 11.50 -2.37
CA THR A 426 20.07 10.78 -1.83
C THR A 426 19.87 9.39 -2.43
N ARG A 427 20.17 9.19 -3.71
CA ARG A 427 20.03 7.88 -4.36
C ARG A 427 21.04 6.86 -3.83
N ALA A 428 22.25 7.31 -3.48
CA ALA A 428 23.26 6.49 -2.83
C ALA A 428 22.86 6.18 -1.39
N MET A 429 22.39 7.19 -0.64
CA MET A 429 21.93 7.00 0.75
C MET A 429 20.76 6.02 0.83
N PHE A 430 19.81 6.10 -0.10
CA PHE A 430 18.60 5.28 -0.13
C PHE A 430 18.33 4.72 -1.54
N PRO A 431 18.83 3.51 -1.86
CA PRO A 431 18.67 2.93 -3.20
C PRO A 431 17.21 2.76 -3.62
N SER A 432 16.32 2.45 -2.66
CA SER A 432 14.88 2.36 -2.89
C SER A 432 14.07 2.83 -1.69
N VAL A 433 12.76 2.99 -1.88
CA VAL A 433 11.82 3.29 -0.80
C VAL A 433 11.81 2.21 0.28
N ARG A 434 12.03 0.94 -0.12
CA ARG A 434 12.11 -0.20 0.82
C ARG A 434 13.38 -0.13 1.65
N TRP A 435 14.52 0.19 1.03
CA TRP A 435 15.77 0.48 1.73
C TRP A 435 15.62 1.61 2.74
N ARG A 436 15.01 2.73 2.33
CA ARG A 436 14.72 3.82 3.27
C ARG A 436 13.87 3.36 4.46
N LYS A 437 12.80 2.58 4.23
CA LYS A 437 11.96 2.08 5.34
C LYS A 437 12.75 1.16 6.26
N TYR A 438 13.50 0.21 5.72
CA TYR A 438 14.38 -0.66 6.52
C TYR A 438 15.38 0.13 7.36
N LEU A 439 16.08 1.09 6.76
CA LEU A 439 17.11 1.89 7.42
C LEU A 439 16.55 2.84 8.48
N VAL A 440 15.32 3.34 8.31
CA VAL A 440 14.64 4.08 9.38
C VAL A 440 14.36 3.15 10.57
N GLU A 441 13.84 1.95 10.33
CA GLU A 441 13.60 0.98 11.40
C GLU A 441 14.92 0.54 12.08
N LEU A 442 16.00 0.37 11.31
CA LEU A 442 17.33 0.04 11.82
C LEU A 442 17.85 1.07 12.83
N ARG A 443 17.60 2.36 12.59
CA ARG A 443 18.02 3.46 13.47
C ARG A 443 17.18 3.56 14.74
N TYR A 444 15.85 3.45 14.60
CA TYR A 444 14.92 3.88 15.66
C TYR A 444 14.29 2.73 16.47
N SER A 445 14.44 1.47 16.04
CA SER A 445 13.90 0.34 16.81
C SER A 445 14.75 -0.06 18.03
N GLY A 446 16.04 0.30 18.05
CA GLY A 446 17.00 -0.18 19.07
C GLY A 446 17.33 -1.67 18.98
N ASP A 447 16.90 -2.33 17.91
CA ASP A 447 17.03 -3.78 17.71
C ASP A 447 18.45 -4.17 17.27
N THR A 448 19.23 -4.65 18.24
CA THR A 448 20.63 -5.04 18.03
C THR A 448 20.77 -6.27 17.11
N ALA A 449 19.79 -7.18 17.10
CA ALA A 449 19.80 -8.34 16.22
C ALA A 449 19.73 -7.91 14.76
N ARG A 450 18.88 -6.92 14.44
CA ARG A 450 18.78 -6.33 13.10
C ARG A 450 20.00 -5.51 12.70
N GLN A 451 20.62 -4.82 13.65
CA GLN A 451 21.89 -4.13 13.41
C GLN A 451 23.00 -5.13 13.04
N ARG A 452 23.06 -6.28 13.73
CA ARG A 452 24.00 -7.36 13.42
C ARG A 452 23.73 -8.00 12.06
N THR A 453 22.47 -8.32 11.72
CA THR A 453 22.16 -8.89 10.40
C THR A 453 22.42 -7.91 9.27
N PHE A 454 22.25 -6.62 9.50
CA PHE A 454 22.62 -5.58 8.55
C PHE A 454 24.14 -5.53 8.33
N ALA A 455 24.94 -5.51 9.40
CA ALA A 455 26.40 -5.53 9.32
C ALA A 455 26.92 -6.79 8.62
N ALA A 456 26.45 -7.97 9.03
CA ALA A 456 26.82 -9.25 8.42
C ALA A 456 26.47 -9.28 6.92
N TYR A 457 25.33 -8.72 6.52
CA TYR A 457 24.97 -8.58 5.11
C TYR A 457 25.94 -7.67 4.34
N LEU A 458 26.48 -6.62 4.95
CA LEU A 458 27.48 -5.76 4.29
C LEU A 458 28.78 -6.53 4.04
N CYS A 459 29.27 -7.31 5.02
CA CYS A 459 30.39 -8.23 4.85
C CYS A 459 30.14 -9.21 3.70
N GLU A 460 29.07 -10.00 3.77
CA GLU A 460 28.78 -11.03 2.76
C GLU A 460 28.59 -10.43 1.36
N ARG A 461 28.07 -9.20 1.27
CA ARG A 461 27.92 -8.50 0.00
C ARG A 461 29.25 -8.05 -0.59
N TRP A 462 30.20 -7.62 0.25
CA TRP A 462 31.53 -7.22 -0.19
C TRP A 462 32.34 -8.45 -0.63
N ASN A 463 32.52 -9.42 0.26
CA ASN A 463 33.39 -10.61 0.07
C ASN A 463 32.91 -11.50 -1.08
N ARG A 464 31.62 -11.49 -1.43
CA ARG A 464 31.14 -12.23 -2.61
C ARG A 464 31.57 -11.62 -3.95
N ALA A 465 31.94 -10.34 -3.96
CA ALA A 465 32.18 -9.59 -5.19
C ALA A 465 33.64 -9.13 -5.35
N HIS A 466 34.50 -9.35 -4.35
CA HIS A 466 35.90 -8.92 -4.32
C HIS A 466 36.77 -10.06 -3.80
N GLU A 467 38.05 -10.03 -4.16
CA GLU A 467 39.05 -10.99 -3.68
C GLU A 467 39.63 -10.59 -2.32
N ASP A 468 39.73 -9.28 -2.05
CA ASP A 468 40.19 -8.75 -0.76
C ASP A 468 39.01 -8.60 0.19
N ASP A 469 39.00 -9.47 1.20
CA ASP A 469 37.85 -9.66 2.08
C ASP A 469 37.74 -8.55 3.13
N LEU A 470 36.50 -8.17 3.44
CA LEU A 470 36.22 -7.27 4.55
C LEU A 470 36.36 -8.06 5.85
N THR A 471 37.21 -7.59 6.77
CA THR A 471 37.49 -8.26 8.05
C THR A 471 36.68 -7.67 9.19
N SER A 472 36.47 -6.36 9.21
CA SER A 472 35.69 -5.67 10.24
C SER A 472 34.98 -4.44 9.67
N LEU A 473 33.88 -4.02 10.31
CA LEU A 473 33.21 -2.77 9.99
C LEU A 473 32.51 -2.13 11.19
N THR A 474 32.37 -0.81 11.16
CA THR A 474 31.61 -0.04 12.15
C THR A 474 30.42 0.65 11.48
N VAL A 475 29.21 0.22 11.79
CA VAL A 475 27.99 0.89 11.30
C VAL A 475 27.71 2.11 12.17
N SER A 476 27.67 3.29 11.54
CA SER A 476 27.30 4.54 12.18
C SER A 476 26.20 5.27 11.40
N TYR A 477 25.39 6.07 12.10
CA TYR A 477 24.43 6.99 11.52
C TYR A 477 24.86 8.42 11.81
N VAL A 478 24.99 9.24 10.76
CA VAL A 478 25.28 10.67 10.86
C VAL A 478 23.95 11.41 10.92
N GLU A 479 23.58 11.89 12.10
CA GLU A 479 22.38 12.66 12.36
C GLU A 479 22.57 14.12 11.97
N GLN A 480 21.56 14.68 11.31
CA GLN A 480 21.49 16.08 10.97
C GLN A 480 20.10 16.62 11.33
N PRO A 481 19.98 17.38 12.44
CA PRO A 481 18.73 18.04 12.79
C PRO A 481 18.34 19.05 11.72
N THR A 482 17.09 18.99 11.29
CA THR A 482 16.50 19.94 10.36
C THR A 482 16.06 21.16 11.13
N ARG A 483 16.62 22.34 10.84
CA ARG A 483 16.30 23.58 11.56
C ARG A 483 15.59 24.63 10.71
N LEU A 484 15.36 24.35 9.42
CA LEU A 484 14.77 25.24 8.38
C LEU A 484 15.55 26.55 8.19
N ASP A 485 15.72 27.32 9.26
CA ASP A 485 16.27 28.68 9.30
C ASP A 485 17.47 28.75 10.28
N GLY A 486 18.46 27.85 10.11
CA GLY A 486 19.66 27.82 10.96
C GLY A 486 20.67 26.73 10.61
N PRO A 487 21.85 26.70 11.27
CA PRO A 487 22.86 25.68 11.00
C PRO A 487 22.36 24.29 11.41
N GLU A 488 22.66 23.30 10.58
CA GLU A 488 22.27 21.90 10.75
C GLU A 488 23.51 21.04 11.05
N PRO A 489 24.08 21.12 12.28
CA PRO A 489 25.30 20.43 12.63
C PRO A 489 25.10 18.91 12.60
N THR A 490 26.11 18.19 12.15
CA THR A 490 26.08 16.73 12.07
C THR A 490 26.63 16.09 13.33
N ARG A 491 25.98 15.04 13.82
CA ARG A 491 26.48 14.19 14.91
C ARG A 491 26.56 12.75 14.46
N ARG A 492 27.73 12.12 14.57
CA ARG A 492 27.88 10.68 14.31
C ARG A 492 27.45 9.88 15.53
N VAL A 493 26.56 8.91 15.32
CA VAL A 493 26.08 7.95 16.31
C VAL A 493 26.54 6.56 15.86
N GLU A 494 27.45 5.96 16.63
CA GLU A 494 27.87 4.58 16.40
C GLU A 494 26.71 3.63 16.78
N LEU A 495 26.35 2.70 15.88
CA LEU A 495 25.29 1.72 16.13
C LEU A 495 25.87 0.38 16.55
N LEU A 496 26.91 -0.09 15.85
CA LEU A 496 27.51 -1.40 16.07
C LEU A 496 28.91 -1.49 15.45
N ARG A 497 29.84 -2.16 16.13
CA ARG A 497 31.06 -2.73 15.55
C ARG A 497 30.86 -4.21 15.28
N HIS A 498 31.33 -4.69 14.14
CA HIS A 498 31.11 -6.05 13.69
C HIS A 498 32.36 -6.61 13.02
N GLU A 499 32.82 -7.75 13.52
CA GLU A 499 33.83 -8.58 12.87
C GLU A 499 33.14 -9.43 11.81
N CYS A 500 33.58 -9.30 10.57
CA CYS A 500 33.19 -10.18 9.49
C CYS A 500 33.85 -11.54 9.75
N ARG A 501 33.04 -12.59 9.89
CA ARG A 501 33.60 -13.95 9.98
C ARG A 501 34.15 -14.32 8.60
N GLY A 502 35.41 -14.75 8.56
CA GLY A 502 35.99 -15.44 7.41
C GLY A 502 35.24 -16.71 7.06
#